data_AF-A0A523LAA5-F1
#
_entry.id   AF-A0A523LAA5-F1
#
_cell.length_a   1.000
_cell.length_b   1.000
_cell.length_c   1.000
_cell.angle_alpha   90.00
_cell.angle_beta   90.00
_cell.angle_gamma   90.00
#
_symmetry.space_group_name_H-M   'P 1'
#
loop_
_entity.id
_entity.type
_entity.pdbx_description
1 polymer ?
#
loop_
_entity_poly.entity_id
_entity_poly.type
_entity_poly.pdbx_seq_one_letter_code
_entity_poly.pdbx_strand_id
1 'polypeptide(L)' 'MHSAQMHVVERYRYDSEGQRLFRSYIVEDPLYFVSTHASEDMMGISAKPWESYGCLEFAGDNNRRLEDR' A
#
# COMPACT_ATOMS: atom_id res chain seq x y z
N MET A 1 -1.02 -5.21 15.52
CA MET A 1 -0.16 -4.08 15.94
C MET A 1 -0.53 -2.87 15.09
N HIS A 2 -0.74 -1.71 15.70
CA HIS A 2 -1.12 -0.47 15.01
C HIS A 2 -0.43 0.70 15.75
N SER A 3 0.14 1.65 15.02
CA SER A 3 0.68 2.90 15.56
C SER A 3 -0.11 4.07 14.99
N ALA A 4 -0.68 4.88 15.88
CA ALA A 4 -1.32 6.15 15.50
C ALA A 4 -0.30 7.29 15.30
N GLN A 5 1.00 7.02 15.50
CA GLN A 5 2.09 7.99 15.43
C GLN A 5 2.90 7.90 14.13
N MET A 6 2.60 6.92 13.27
CA MET A 6 3.29 6.78 12.00
C MET A 6 2.97 7.97 11.09
N HIS A 7 4.00 8.63 10.60
CA HIS A 7 3.91 9.70 9.62
C HIS A 7 4.76 9.36 8.39
N VAL A 8 4.16 9.48 7.21
CA VAL A 8 4.81 9.20 5.93
C VAL A 8 4.66 10.43 5.02
N VAL A 9 5.77 10.87 4.43
CA VAL A 9 5.76 11.87 3.35
C VAL A 9 6.14 11.18 2.05
N GLU A 10 5.23 11.19 1.08
CA GLU A 10 5.41 10.57 -0.23
C GLU A 10 5.58 11.61 -1.33
N ARG A 11 6.47 11.34 -2.29
CA ARG A 11 6.66 12.13 -3.50
C ARG A 11 6.56 11.22 -4.72
N TYR A 12 5.67 11.60 -5.64
CA TYR A 12 5.45 10.85 -6.86
C TYR A 12 6.02 11.58 -8.06
N ARG A 13 6.66 10.81 -8.95
CA ARG A 13 7.10 11.27 -10.27
C ARG A 13 6.71 10.24 -11.31
N TYR A 14 6.12 10.71 -12.40
CA TYR A 14 5.81 9.87 -13.54
C TYR A 14 6.88 10.06 -14.63
N ASP A 15 7.42 8.94 -15.12
CA ASP A 15 8.27 8.86 -16.29
C ASP A 15 7.42 8.42 -17.49
N SER A 16 7.20 9.35 -18.41
CA SER A 16 6.39 9.13 -19.62
C SER A 16 7.11 8.29 -20.68
N GLU A 17 8.44 8.28 -20.70
CA GLU A 17 9.21 7.50 -21.69
C GLU A 17 9.20 6.03 -21.30
N GLY A 18 9.57 5.72 -20.05
CA GLY A 18 9.57 4.37 -19.52
C GLY A 18 8.19 3.85 -19.10
N GLN A 19 7.16 4.71 -19.10
CA GLN A 19 5.81 4.40 -18.59
C GLN A 19 5.85 3.86 -17.16
N ARG A 20 6.55 4.58 -16.26
CA ARG A 20 6.76 4.15 -14.86
C ARG A 20 6.34 5.24 -13.88
N LEU A 21 5.76 4.81 -12.77
CA LEU A 21 5.53 5.66 -11.61
C LEU A 21 6.60 5.38 -10.57
N PHE A 22 7.31 6.43 -10.15
CA PHE A 22 8.27 6.37 -9.06
C PHE A 22 7.67 6.99 -7.81
N ARG A 23 7.89 6.34 -6.68
CA ARG A 23 7.52 6.83 -5.36
C ARG A 23 8.77 6.88 -4.50
N SER A 24 9.16 8.06 -4.03
CA SER A 24 10.09 8.19 -2.91
C SER A 24 9.35 8.55 -1.64
N TYR A 25 9.77 7.98 -0.52
CA TYR A 25 9.11 8.22 0.76
C TYR A 25 10.09 8.28 1.92
N ILE A 26 9.67 9.05 2.92
CA ILE A 26 10.31 9.15 4.23
C ILE A 26 9.23 8.78 5.25
N VAL A 27 9.52 7.80 6.11
CA VAL A 27 8.63 7.35 7.18
C VAL A 27 9.29 7.51 8.54
N GLU A 28 8.49 7.99 9.49
CA GLU A 28 8.85 8.19 10.89
C GLU A 28 7.80 7.49 11.75
N ASP A 29 8.25 6.66 12.69
CA ASP A 29 7.40 6.06 13.72
C ASP A 29 8.24 5.81 14.98
N PRO A 30 8.07 6.61 16.05
CA PRO A 30 8.87 6.47 17.26
C PRO A 30 8.61 5.17 18.03
N LEU A 31 7.50 4.45 17.75
CA LEU A 31 7.18 3.18 18.40
C LEU A 31 7.95 2.00 17.77
N TYR A 32 8.20 2.07 16.46
CA TYR A 32 8.74 0.93 15.70
C TYR A 32 10.08 1.19 15.03
N PHE A 33 10.45 2.45 14.79
CA PHE A 33 11.70 2.80 14.12
C PHE A 33 12.66 3.50 15.07
N VAL A 34 13.92 3.05 15.05
CA VAL A 34 15.03 3.69 15.78
C VAL A 34 15.37 5.05 15.17
N SER A 35 15.15 5.20 13.86
CA SER A 35 15.39 6.44 13.11
C SER A 35 14.44 6.49 11.92
N THR A 36 14.27 7.68 11.36
CA THR A 36 13.60 7.90 10.06
C THR A 36 14.11 6.91 9.01
N HIS A 37 13.19 6.29 8.27
CA HIS A 37 13.50 5.40 7.16
C HIS A 37 13.13 6.07 5.84
N ALA A 38 14.03 6.02 4.86
CA ALA A 38 13.83 6.56 3.53
C ALA A 38 14.07 5.49 2.48
N SER A 39 13.20 5.43 1.48
CA SER A 39 13.30 4.46 0.39
C SER A 39 12.57 4.96 -0.87
N GLU A 40 12.71 4.20 -1.94
CA GLU A 40 12.07 4.45 -3.23
C GLU A 40 11.55 3.15 -3.83
N ASP A 41 10.39 3.24 -4.48
CA ASP A 41 9.81 2.15 -5.26
C ASP A 41 9.48 2.61 -6.68
N MET A 42 9.46 1.64 -7.59
CA MET A 42 9.12 1.83 -8.99
C MET A 42 7.98 0.89 -9.39
N MET A 43 6.94 1.45 -10.01
CA MET A 43 5.74 0.72 -10.42
C MET A 43 5.61 0.83 -11.94
N GLY A 44 5.49 -0.32 -12.61
CA GLY A 44 5.14 -0.39 -14.03
C GLY A 44 3.64 -0.34 -14.25
N ILE A 45 3.21 0.02 -15.45
CA ILE A 45 1.80 -0.09 -15.86
C ILE A 45 1.41 -1.58 -15.88
N SER A 46 0.23 -1.88 -15.33
CA SER A 46 -0.35 -3.21 -15.35
C SER A 46 -0.50 -3.71 -16.80
N ALA A 47 -0.05 -4.93 -17.07
CA ALA A 47 -0.31 -5.59 -18.35
C ALA A 47 -1.81 -5.95 -18.52
N LYS A 48 -2.58 -5.96 -17.43
CA LYS A 48 -4.03 -6.14 -17.48
C LYS A 48 -4.74 -4.79 -17.43
N PRO A 49 -5.73 -4.56 -18.32
CA PRO A 49 -6.55 -3.36 -18.25
C PRO A 49 -7.34 -3.31 -16.95
N TRP A 50 -7.74 -2.11 -16.55
CA TRP A 50 -8.73 -1.94 -15.50
C TRP A 50 -10.08 -2.46 -15.98
N GLU A 51 -10.73 -3.26 -15.16
CA GLU A 51 -12.08 -3.76 -15.39
C GLU A 51 -12.91 -3.46 -14.13
N SER A 52 -14.19 -3.14 -14.31
CA SER A 52 -15.09 -2.97 -13.17
C SER A 52 -15.19 -4.29 -12.42
N TYR A 53 -14.76 -4.31 -11.17
CA TYR A 53 -14.95 -5.45 -10.28
C TYR A 53 -16.16 -5.17 -9.39
N GLY A 54 -17.13 -6.09 -9.38
CA GLY A 54 -18.18 -6.09 -8.37
C GLY A 54 -17.58 -6.51 -7.05
N CYS A 55 -17.07 -5.55 -6.27
CA CYS A 55 -16.45 -5.81 -4.97
C CYS A 55 -17.38 -6.67 -4.12
N LEU A 56 -16.99 -7.93 -3.91
CA LEU A 56 -17.57 -8.76 -2.87
C LEU A 56 -16.93 -8.34 -1.56
N GLU A 57 -17.74 -7.84 -0.62
CA GLU A 57 -17.29 -7.51 0.73
C GLU A 57 -16.89 -8.80 1.45
N PHE A 58 -15.58 -8.97 1.66
CA PHE A 58 -15.02 -10.13 2.34
C PHE A 58 -14.76 -9.87 3.83
N ALA A 59 -15.15 -8.72 4.39
CA ALA A 59 -15.17 -8.50 5.83
C ALA A 59 -16.52 -8.89 6.46
N GLY A 60 -16.56 -8.91 7.79
CA GLY A 60 -17.79 -9.18 8.56
C GLY A 60 -18.23 -10.63 8.54
N ASP A 61 -19.53 -10.88 8.35
CA ASP A 61 -20.13 -12.21 8.42
C ASP A 61 -19.57 -13.19 7.37
N ASN A 62 -19.05 -12.67 6.25
CA ASN A 62 -18.44 -13.45 5.17
C ASN A 62 -17.02 -13.98 5.50
N ASN A 63 -16.43 -13.55 6.62
CA ASN A 63 -15.11 -14.01 7.11
C ASN A 63 -15.22 -14.77 8.44
N ARG A 64 -16.41 -15.24 8.80
CA ARG A 64 -16.59 -16.11 9.97
C ARG A 64 -16.12 -17.51 9.59
N ARG A 65 -15.08 -18.01 10.27
CA ARG A 65 -14.81 -19.45 10.30
C ARG A 65 -16.06 -20.15 10.83
N LEU A 66 -16.52 -21.16 10.11
CA LEU A 66 -17.54 -22.08 10.62
C LEU A 66 -16.97 -22.71 11.91
N GLU A 67 -17.77 -22.72 12.97
CA GLU A 67 -17.41 -23.50 14.16
C GLU A 67 -17.37 -24.98 13.78
N ASP A 68 -16.28 -25.66 14.15
CA ASP A 68 -16.12 -27.10 13.89
C ASP A 68 -17.32 -27.84 14.48
N ARG A 69 -18.06 -28.54 13.62
CA ARG A 69 -19.23 -29.36 13.98
C ARG A 69 -18.83 -30.75 14.42
#